data_AF-A0A6P0TDK6-F1
#
_entry.id   AF-A0A6P0TDK6-F1
#
_cell.length_a   1.000
_cell.length_b   1.000
_cell.length_c   1.000
_cell.angle_alpha   90.00
_cell.angle_beta   90.00
_cell.angle_gamma   90.00
#
_symmetry.space_group_name_H-M   'P 1'
#
loop_
_entity.id
_entity.type
_entity.pdbx_description
1 polymer ?
#
loop_
_entity_poly.entity_id
_entity_poly.type
_entity_poly.pdbx_seq_one_letter_code
_entity_poly.pdbx_strand_id
1 'polypeptide(L)'
;MRLTPRLTLYTTMVTATALIGMLSIAAKAMAETMASRLEQANIRLEQANFENQIPLGSDGVVEISQSFQEELDAFWNSGYSFWDAEVLARYWGQSLDESKARIGRKILFGPADIAILEQFLLDARIESLSQVQSLNFYLQSEYSYDDAAALAELWGEPSPFESKLRIEKNLIMGNETLIQEALQLAGQR
;
A
#
# COMPACT_ATOMS: atom_id res chain seq x y z
N MET A 1 -14.12 -36.40 -60.46
CA MET A 1 -14.68 -35.48 -59.45
C MET A 1 -14.77 -36.22 -58.11
N ARG A 2 -13.81 -36.02 -57.20
CA ARG A 2 -13.92 -36.40 -55.78
C ARG A 2 -13.24 -35.30 -54.96
N LEU A 3 -14.02 -34.68 -54.08
CA LEU A 3 -13.60 -33.59 -53.20
C LEU A 3 -13.10 -34.15 -51.85
N THR A 4 -12.03 -33.48 -51.38
CA THR A 4 -11.52 -33.28 -50.00
C THR A 4 -10.94 -34.44 -49.18
N PRO A 5 -9.80 -34.14 -48.50
CA PRO A 5 -9.86 -33.95 -47.04
C PRO A 5 -9.08 -32.69 -46.62
N ARG A 6 -9.78 -31.65 -46.16
CA ARG A 6 -9.17 -30.44 -45.54
C ARG A 6 -9.77 -30.08 -44.17
N LEU A 7 -10.75 -30.83 -43.69
CA LEU A 7 -11.51 -30.48 -42.46
C LEU A 7 -10.94 -31.09 -41.17
N THR A 8 -10.08 -32.12 -41.24
CA THR A 8 -9.57 -32.82 -40.05
C THR A 8 -8.39 -32.12 -39.35
N LEU A 9 -7.71 -31.18 -40.00
CA LEU A 9 -6.55 -30.47 -39.42
C LEU A 9 -6.94 -29.23 -38.59
N TYR A 10 -8.13 -28.65 -38.82
CA TYR A 10 -8.55 -27.42 -38.15
C TYR A 10 -9.04 -27.67 -36.72
N THR A 11 -9.69 -28.81 -36.45
CA THR A 11 -10.29 -29.10 -35.15
C THR A 11 -9.25 -29.45 -34.08
N THR A 12 -8.15 -30.11 -34.45
CA THR A 12 -7.07 -30.48 -33.51
C THR A 12 -6.19 -29.29 -33.12
N MET A 13 -5.98 -28.31 -34.01
CA MET A 13 -5.21 -27.09 -33.70
C MET A 13 -5.96 -26.14 -32.75
N VAL A 14 -7.29 -26.02 -32.87
CA VAL A 14 -8.10 -25.15 -31.99
C VAL A 14 -8.18 -25.70 -30.56
N THR A 15 -8.21 -27.02 -30.38
CA THR A 15 -8.18 -27.63 -29.03
C THR A 15 -6.81 -27.50 -28.35
N ALA A 16 -5.72 -27.57 -29.11
CA ALA A 16 -4.36 -27.43 -28.56
C ALA A 16 -4.06 -26.00 -28.06
N THR A 17 -4.54 -24.97 -28.77
CA THR A 17 -4.37 -23.56 -28.35
C THR A 17 -5.24 -23.21 -27.14
N ALA A 18 -6.46 -23.73 -27.06
CA ALA A 18 -7.33 -23.54 -25.88
C ALA A 18 -6.75 -24.20 -24.61
N LEU A 19 -6.14 -25.38 -24.72
CA LEU A 19 -5.47 -26.04 -23.59
C LEU A 19 -4.24 -25.25 -23.09
N ILE A 20 -3.42 -24.72 -24.00
CA ILE A 20 -2.24 -23.89 -23.65
C ILE A 20 -2.66 -22.57 -22.99
N GLY A 21 -3.75 -21.95 -23.47
CA GLY A 21 -4.32 -20.75 -22.88
C GLY A 21 -4.84 -20.97 -21.45
N MET A 22 -5.58 -22.06 -21.22
CA MET A 22 -6.07 -22.43 -19.88
C MET A 22 -4.95 -22.82 -18.93
N LEU A 23 -3.91 -23.52 -19.42
CA LEU A 23 -2.73 -23.86 -18.63
C LEU A 23 -1.97 -22.60 -18.16
N SER A 24 -1.87 -21.58 -19.02
CA SER A 24 -1.21 -20.31 -18.71
C SER A 24 -1.98 -19.49 -17.67
N ILE A 25 -3.31 -19.46 -17.75
CA ILE A 25 -4.15 -18.76 -16.76
C ILE A 25 -4.07 -19.46 -15.40
N ALA A 26 -4.14 -20.80 -15.38
CA ALA A 26 -4.00 -21.57 -14.15
C ALA A 26 -2.61 -21.38 -13.51
N ALA A 27 -1.53 -21.36 -14.32
CA ALA A 27 -0.18 -21.11 -13.83
C ALA A 27 -0.03 -19.69 -13.23
N LYS A 28 -0.64 -18.67 -13.85
CA LYS A 28 -0.63 -17.30 -13.32
C LYS A 28 -1.38 -17.18 -11.99
N ALA A 29 -2.58 -17.75 -11.91
CA ALA A 29 -3.36 -17.76 -10.67
C ALA A 29 -2.64 -18.53 -9.54
N MET A 30 -1.94 -19.62 -9.86
CA MET A 30 -1.11 -20.34 -8.88
C MET A 30 0.08 -19.52 -8.41
N ALA A 31 0.73 -18.76 -9.30
CA ALA A 31 1.84 -17.88 -8.94
C ALA A 31 1.38 -16.73 -8.02
N GLU A 32 0.23 -16.11 -8.32
CA GLU A 32 -0.37 -15.07 -7.48
C GLU A 32 -0.79 -15.64 -6.10
N THR A 33 -1.37 -16.84 -6.08
CA THR A 33 -1.72 -17.54 -4.83
C THR A 33 -0.48 -17.91 -4.02
N MET A 34 0.60 -18.30 -4.68
CA MET A 34 1.86 -18.66 -4.01
C MET A 34 2.56 -17.43 -3.46
N ALA A 35 2.57 -16.31 -4.19
CA ALA A 35 3.08 -15.02 -3.70
C ALA A 35 2.30 -14.55 -2.46
N SER A 36 0.97 -14.60 -2.51
CA SER A 36 0.12 -14.27 -1.35
C SER A 36 0.38 -15.19 -0.15
N ARG A 37 0.60 -16.49 -0.37
CA ARG A 37 0.92 -17.45 0.70
C ARG A 37 2.30 -17.23 1.30
N LEU A 38 3.29 -16.88 0.48
CA LEU A 38 4.64 -16.55 0.96
C LEU A 38 4.63 -15.24 1.75
N GLU A 39 3.85 -14.26 1.31
CA GLU A 39 3.67 -13.00 2.04
C GLU A 39 2.97 -13.23 3.39
N GLN A 40 1.88 -13.99 3.42
CA GLN A 40 1.23 -14.37 4.68
C GLN A 40 2.13 -15.20 5.59
N ALA A 41 2.98 -16.05 5.03
CA ALA A 41 3.96 -16.81 5.81
C ALA A 41 5.03 -15.89 6.41
N ASN A 42 5.53 -14.93 5.64
CA ASN A 42 6.48 -13.93 6.13
C ASN A 42 5.86 -13.05 7.22
N ILE A 43 4.62 -12.58 7.05
CA ILE A 43 3.89 -11.83 8.08
C ILE A 43 3.74 -12.66 9.35
N ARG A 44 3.35 -13.95 9.24
CA ARG A 44 3.24 -14.85 10.40
C ARG A 44 4.59 -15.10 11.08
N LEU A 45 5.66 -15.21 10.31
CA LEU A 45 7.01 -15.38 10.85
C LEU A 45 7.51 -14.10 11.52
N GLU A 46 7.22 -12.93 10.96
CA GLU A 46 7.50 -11.63 11.60
C GLU A 46 6.71 -11.48 12.92
N GLN A 47 5.43 -11.87 12.93
CA GLN A 47 4.58 -11.88 14.14
C GLN A 47 5.10 -12.87 15.20
N ALA A 48 5.45 -14.10 14.79
CA ALA A 48 5.99 -15.10 15.72
C ALA A 48 7.40 -14.73 16.21
N ASN A 49 8.18 -14.02 15.40
CA ASN A 49 9.49 -13.52 15.80
C ASN A 49 9.35 -12.33 16.77
N PHE A 50 8.31 -11.50 16.63
CA PHE A 50 7.94 -10.50 17.63
C PHE A 50 7.60 -11.14 18.99
N GLU A 51 6.86 -12.25 19.00
CA GLU A 51 6.55 -13.00 20.22
C GLU A 51 7.79 -13.68 20.85
N ASN A 52 8.75 -14.12 20.04
CA ASN A 52 9.94 -14.85 20.50
C ASN A 52 11.19 -13.98 20.75
N GLN A 53 11.17 -12.70 20.37
CA GLN A 53 12.27 -11.76 20.63
C GLN A 53 12.12 -11.00 21.96
N ILE A 54 11.14 -11.34 22.81
CA ILE A 54 10.98 -10.74 24.14
C ILE A 54 12.07 -11.32 25.07
N PRO A 55 13.09 -10.54 25.49
CA PRO A 55 14.01 -10.99 26.52
C PRO A 55 13.25 -11.05 27.84
N LEU A 56 13.35 -12.18 28.54
CA LEU A 56 12.83 -12.29 29.90
C LEU A 56 13.76 -11.48 30.83
N GLY A 57 13.46 -10.21 31.03
CA GLY A 57 14.09 -9.41 32.09
C GLY A 57 13.90 -10.06 33.47
N SER A 58 14.87 -9.86 34.37
CA SER A 58 14.99 -10.59 35.65
C SER A 58 13.81 -10.45 36.62
N ASP A 59 12.90 -9.52 36.37
CA ASP A 59 11.86 -9.11 37.32
C ASP A 59 10.43 -9.30 36.77
N GLY A 60 10.27 -9.92 35.60
CA GLY A 60 8.94 -10.23 35.03
C GLY A 60 8.11 -9.01 34.63
N VAL A 61 8.70 -7.82 34.60
CA VAL A 61 8.08 -6.60 34.05
C VAL A 61 8.40 -6.54 32.56
N VAL A 62 7.35 -6.40 31.78
CA VAL A 62 7.30 -6.54 30.32
C VAL A 62 8.20 -5.51 29.60
N GLU A 63 9.29 -5.98 28.96
CA GLU A 63 10.18 -5.20 28.07
C GLU A 63 9.54 -4.79 26.71
N ILE A 64 8.21 -4.96 26.57
CA ILE A 64 7.45 -4.63 25.34
C ILE A 64 7.19 -3.12 25.21
N SER A 65 7.12 -2.37 26.31
CA SER A 65 6.83 -0.92 26.23
C SER A 65 8.01 -0.10 25.72
N GLN A 66 9.24 -0.54 26.00
CA GLN A 66 10.43 0.20 25.61
C GLN A 66 10.75 0.01 24.12
N SER A 67 10.67 -1.22 23.60
CA SER A 67 10.90 -1.50 22.17
C SER A 67 9.83 -0.86 21.28
N PHE A 68 8.56 -0.91 21.67
CA PHE A 68 7.49 -0.25 20.92
C PHE A 68 7.66 1.27 20.88
N GLN A 69 8.10 1.88 22.00
CA GLN A 69 8.38 3.32 22.01
C GLN A 69 9.60 3.67 21.15
N GLU A 70 10.69 2.88 21.20
CA GLU A 70 11.87 3.07 20.35
C GLU A 70 11.53 2.98 18.86
N GLU A 71 10.62 2.08 18.48
CA GLU A 71 10.10 1.97 17.13
C GLU A 71 9.27 3.20 16.71
N LEU A 72 8.37 3.68 17.58
CA LEU A 72 7.63 4.91 17.31
C LEU A 72 8.57 6.11 17.17
N ASP A 73 9.58 6.22 18.04
CA ASP A 73 10.57 7.28 17.99
C ASP A 73 11.40 7.20 16.69
N ALA A 74 11.76 6.00 16.24
CA ALA A 74 12.43 5.80 14.95
C ALA A 74 11.55 6.26 13.78
N PHE A 75 10.24 6.00 13.81
CA PHE A 75 9.30 6.52 12.82
C PHE A 75 9.24 8.06 12.86
N TRP A 76 9.08 8.68 14.03
CA TRP A 76 8.97 10.14 14.14
C TRP A 76 10.24 10.88 13.76
N ASN A 77 11.41 10.26 13.95
CA ASN A 77 12.70 10.81 13.53
C ASN A 77 13.06 10.47 12.07
N SER A 78 12.16 9.79 11.34
CA SER A 78 12.37 9.40 9.95
C SER A 78 11.87 10.46 8.96
N GLY A 79 12.04 10.18 7.67
CA GLY A 79 11.43 10.95 6.58
C GLY A 79 10.04 10.45 6.15
N TYR A 80 9.50 9.40 6.78
CA TYR A 80 8.16 8.90 6.45
C TYR A 80 7.10 9.76 7.10
N SER A 81 6.05 10.06 6.35
CA SER A 81 4.93 10.87 6.79
C SER A 81 3.90 10.05 7.58
N PHE A 82 3.01 10.76 8.28
CA PHE A 82 1.80 10.18 8.84
C PHE A 82 1.01 9.39 7.77
N TRP A 83 0.89 9.94 6.56
CA TRP A 83 0.12 9.34 5.49
C TRP A 83 0.79 8.09 4.89
N ASP A 84 2.12 8.00 4.91
CA ASP A 84 2.83 6.76 4.56
C ASP A 84 2.47 5.63 5.53
N ALA A 85 2.41 5.94 6.82
CA ALA A 85 1.99 4.98 7.83
C ALA A 85 0.52 4.58 7.69
N GLU A 86 -0.37 5.51 7.34
CA GLU A 86 -1.80 5.23 7.11
C GLU A 86 -2.02 4.34 5.86
N VAL A 87 -1.31 4.63 4.76
CA VAL A 87 -1.34 3.80 3.54
C VAL A 87 -0.85 2.38 3.85
N LEU A 88 0.25 2.25 4.58
CA LEU A 88 0.80 0.96 4.98
C LEU A 88 -0.08 0.23 6.02
N ALA A 89 -0.75 0.95 6.91
CA ALA A 89 -1.67 0.37 7.89
C ALA A 89 -2.82 -0.37 7.19
N ARG A 90 -3.40 0.28 6.18
CA ARG A 90 -4.45 -0.30 5.34
C ARG A 90 -3.95 -1.50 4.54
N TYR A 91 -2.77 -1.38 3.92
CA TYR A 91 -2.17 -2.45 3.13
C TYR A 91 -1.83 -3.69 3.96
N TRP A 92 -1.27 -3.51 5.16
CA TRP A 92 -0.95 -4.61 6.07
C TRP A 92 -2.16 -5.10 6.89
N GLY A 93 -3.29 -4.39 6.86
CA GLY A 93 -4.49 -4.74 7.60
C GLY A 93 -4.34 -4.60 9.12
N GLN A 94 -3.67 -3.55 9.57
CA GLN A 94 -3.36 -3.30 10.99
C GLN A 94 -3.69 -1.84 11.39
N SER A 95 -3.57 -1.52 12.67
CA SER A 95 -3.79 -0.15 13.15
C SER A 95 -2.68 0.81 12.70
N LEU A 96 -2.98 2.11 12.72
CA LEU A 96 -2.00 3.15 12.40
C LEU A 96 -0.78 3.11 13.32
N ASP A 97 -0.97 2.92 14.63
CA ASP A 97 0.15 2.90 15.57
C ASP A 97 1.03 1.65 15.39
N GLU A 98 0.44 0.50 15.09
CA GLU A 98 1.19 -0.70 14.69
C GLU A 98 1.96 -0.49 13.37
N SER A 99 1.40 0.27 12.43
CA SER A 99 2.07 0.65 11.18
C SER A 99 3.28 1.53 11.42
N LYS A 100 3.14 2.59 12.23
CA LYS A 100 4.26 3.45 12.63
C LYS A 100 5.38 2.64 13.29
N ALA A 101 5.02 1.79 14.26
CA ALA A 101 5.99 0.95 14.94
C ALA A 101 6.68 -0.04 13.98
N ARG A 102 5.93 -0.67 13.07
CA ARG A 102 6.50 -1.57 12.06
C ARG A 102 7.45 -0.86 11.10
N ILE A 103 7.13 0.36 10.69
CA ILE A 103 8.04 1.23 9.90
C ILE A 103 9.31 1.52 10.70
N GLY A 104 9.16 1.98 11.95
CA GLY A 104 10.26 2.25 12.86
C GLY A 104 11.21 1.07 13.05
N ARG A 105 10.66 -0.13 13.27
CA ARG A 105 11.43 -1.37 13.37
C ARG A 105 12.26 -1.64 12.12
N LYS A 106 11.68 -1.48 10.93
CA LYS A 106 12.40 -1.65 9.66
C LYS A 106 13.53 -0.63 9.52
N ILE A 107 13.35 0.60 9.99
CA ILE A 107 14.41 1.62 10.04
C ILE A 107 15.53 1.20 10.99
N LEU A 108 15.20 0.74 12.19
CA LEU A 108 16.17 0.30 13.20
C LEU A 108 16.99 -0.92 12.74
N PHE A 109 16.40 -1.81 11.95
CA PHE A 109 17.10 -2.98 11.38
C PHE A 109 18.04 -2.62 10.22
N GLY A 110 17.88 -1.43 9.64
CA GLY A 110 18.85 -0.81 8.75
C GLY A 110 18.53 -0.92 7.25
N PRO A 111 19.51 -0.63 6.37
CA PRO A 111 19.26 -0.33 4.96
C PRO A 111 18.55 -1.42 4.15
N ALA A 112 18.78 -2.70 4.47
CA ALA A 112 18.13 -3.80 3.77
C ALA A 112 16.62 -3.83 4.05
N ASP A 113 16.22 -3.66 5.31
CA ASP A 113 14.82 -3.59 5.73
C ASP A 113 14.14 -2.30 5.24
N ILE A 114 14.88 -1.19 5.15
CA ILE A 114 14.39 0.05 4.52
C ILE A 114 14.06 -0.20 3.04
N ALA A 115 14.91 -0.92 2.30
CA ALA A 115 14.61 -1.23 0.89
C ALA A 115 13.34 -2.08 0.74
N ILE A 116 13.10 -3.02 1.67
CA ILE A 116 11.87 -3.81 1.71
C ILE A 116 10.66 -2.92 2.08
N LEU A 117 10.82 -2.02 3.05
CA LEU A 117 9.80 -1.04 3.43
C LEU A 117 9.38 -0.17 2.23
N GLU A 118 10.33 0.35 1.45
CA GLU A 118 10.06 1.14 0.26
C GLU A 118 9.26 0.35 -0.79
N GLN A 119 9.56 -0.94 -0.96
CA GLN A 119 8.78 -1.80 -1.85
C GLN A 119 7.34 -1.96 -1.35
N PHE A 120 7.14 -2.20 -0.05
CA PHE A 120 5.79 -2.25 0.52
C PHE A 120 5.03 -0.94 0.35
N LEU A 121 5.69 0.20 0.56
CA LEU A 121 5.08 1.50 0.40
C LEU A 121 4.68 1.76 -1.06
N LEU A 122 5.51 1.36 -2.02
CA LEU A 122 5.17 1.43 -3.43
C LEU A 122 3.93 0.60 -3.77
N ASP A 123 3.89 -0.66 -3.33
CA ASP A 123 2.77 -1.56 -3.60
C ASP A 123 1.47 -1.07 -2.95
N ALA A 124 1.55 -0.61 -1.70
CA ALA A 124 0.43 -0.03 -0.97
C ALA A 124 -0.13 1.25 -1.64
N ARG A 125 0.75 2.09 -2.18
CA ARG A 125 0.37 3.28 -2.95
C ARG A 125 -0.31 2.91 -4.27
N ILE A 126 0.22 1.93 -5.00
CA ILE A 126 -0.39 1.45 -6.25
C ILE A 126 -1.80 0.92 -5.98
N GLU A 127 -1.96 0.10 -4.93
CA GLU A 127 -3.26 -0.42 -4.52
C GLU A 127 -4.23 0.72 -4.16
N SER A 128 -3.79 1.65 -3.31
CA SER A 128 -4.63 2.78 -2.87
C SER A 128 -5.04 3.69 -4.03
N LEU A 129 -4.12 3.98 -4.97
CA LEU A 129 -4.40 4.78 -6.16
C LEU A 129 -5.42 4.14 -7.08
N SER A 130 -5.49 2.80 -7.14
CA SER A 130 -6.52 2.10 -7.91
C SER A 130 -7.95 2.36 -7.39
N GLN A 131 -8.06 2.80 -6.13
CA GLN A 131 -9.30 3.10 -5.43
C GLN A 131 -9.48 4.59 -5.14
N VAL A 132 -8.74 5.48 -5.81
CA VAL A 132 -8.74 6.94 -5.55
C VAL A 132 -10.13 7.59 -5.51
N GLN A 133 -11.11 7.04 -6.25
CA GLN A 133 -12.48 7.57 -6.25
C GLN A 133 -13.23 7.36 -4.93
N SER A 134 -12.73 6.48 -4.05
CA SER A 134 -13.32 6.24 -2.73
C SER A 134 -13.09 7.37 -1.74
N LEU A 135 -12.12 8.27 -1.99
CA LEU A 135 -11.76 9.38 -1.11
C LEU A 135 -11.45 8.93 0.33
N ASN A 136 -10.89 7.73 0.50
CA ASN A 136 -10.67 7.11 1.79
C ASN A 136 -9.75 7.93 2.70
N PHE A 137 -8.73 8.59 2.11
CA PHE A 137 -7.76 9.38 2.86
C PHE A 137 -8.25 10.82 3.05
N TYR A 138 -8.84 11.43 2.02
CA TYR A 138 -9.47 12.75 2.11
C TYR A 138 -10.55 12.79 3.19
N LEU A 139 -11.44 11.80 3.24
CA LEU A 139 -12.53 11.75 4.24
C LEU A 139 -12.04 11.57 5.68
N GLN A 140 -10.80 11.13 5.87
CA GLN A 140 -10.17 10.98 7.19
C GLN A 140 -9.21 12.13 7.53
N SER A 141 -8.90 12.97 6.55
CA SER A 141 -8.05 14.14 6.71
C SER A 141 -8.81 15.30 7.34
N GLU A 142 -8.08 16.36 7.66
CA GLU A 142 -8.65 17.63 8.12
C GLU A 142 -9.16 18.52 6.98
N TYR A 143 -8.93 18.15 5.72
CA TYR A 143 -9.30 18.97 4.57
C TYR A 143 -10.81 18.98 4.36
N SER A 144 -11.37 20.17 4.38
CA SER A 144 -12.80 20.43 4.24
C SER A 144 -13.23 20.51 2.77
N TYR A 145 -14.55 20.67 2.56
CA TYR A 145 -15.08 20.99 1.24
C TYR A 145 -14.59 22.36 0.76
N ASP A 146 -14.50 23.34 1.65
CA ASP A 146 -14.09 24.71 1.31
C ASP A 146 -12.62 24.74 0.88
N ASP A 147 -11.76 23.94 1.54
CA ASP A 147 -10.37 23.73 1.12
C ASP A 147 -10.31 23.17 -0.31
N ALA A 148 -11.11 22.13 -0.60
CA ALA A 148 -11.18 21.56 -1.94
C ALA A 148 -11.76 22.53 -2.98
N ALA A 149 -12.68 23.41 -2.59
CA ALA A 149 -13.23 24.42 -3.50
C ALA A 149 -12.20 25.50 -3.83
N ALA A 150 -11.46 26.00 -2.82
CA ALA A 150 -10.39 26.96 -3.02
C ALA A 150 -9.24 26.38 -3.86
N LEU A 151 -8.88 25.12 -3.60
CA LEU A 151 -7.87 24.41 -4.37
C LEU A 151 -8.33 24.11 -5.81
N ALA A 152 -9.63 23.85 -6.03
CA ALA A 152 -10.16 23.71 -7.37
C ALA A 152 -10.00 25.01 -8.18
N GLU A 153 -10.27 26.17 -7.57
CA GLU A 153 -10.04 27.47 -8.20
C GLU A 153 -8.54 27.69 -8.48
N LEU A 154 -7.68 27.46 -7.48
CA LEU A 154 -6.23 27.63 -7.62
C LEU A 154 -5.63 26.73 -8.70
N TRP A 155 -6.05 25.47 -8.78
CA TRP A 155 -5.54 24.49 -9.73
C TRP A 155 -6.24 24.52 -11.10
N GLY A 156 -7.26 25.36 -11.27
CA GLY A 156 -8.04 25.46 -12.50
C GLY A 156 -8.86 24.20 -12.79
N GLU A 157 -9.32 23.51 -11.75
CA GLU A 157 -10.12 22.29 -11.85
C GLU A 157 -11.62 22.62 -11.98
N PRO A 158 -12.38 21.81 -12.74
CA PRO A 158 -13.76 22.13 -13.07
C PRO A 158 -14.74 22.02 -11.89
N SER A 159 -14.33 21.37 -10.78
CA SER A 159 -15.15 21.25 -9.59
C SER A 159 -14.32 20.94 -8.34
N PRO A 160 -14.84 21.24 -7.13
CA PRO A 160 -14.24 20.80 -5.87
C PRO A 160 -14.03 19.30 -5.78
N PHE A 161 -14.83 18.49 -6.50
CA PHE A 161 -14.66 17.03 -6.49
C PHE A 161 -13.35 16.59 -7.16
N GLU A 162 -12.95 17.22 -8.26
CA GLU A 162 -11.64 16.94 -8.90
C GLU A 162 -10.49 17.28 -7.96
N SER A 163 -10.62 18.36 -7.19
CA SER A 163 -9.64 18.75 -6.18
C SER A 163 -9.56 17.75 -5.04
N LYS A 164 -10.69 17.21 -4.57
CA LYS A 164 -10.69 16.09 -3.61
C LYS A 164 -9.92 14.88 -4.13
N LEU A 165 -10.08 14.53 -5.40
CA LEU A 165 -9.30 13.44 -6.01
C LEU A 165 -7.81 13.76 -6.09
N ARG A 166 -7.42 15.01 -6.33
CA ARG A 166 -6.02 15.42 -6.30
C ARG A 166 -5.46 15.43 -4.87
N ILE A 167 -6.23 15.87 -3.88
CA ILE A 167 -5.88 15.80 -2.45
C ILE A 167 -5.67 14.33 -2.07
N GLU A 168 -6.63 13.45 -2.37
CA GLU A 168 -6.55 12.01 -2.12
C GLU A 168 -5.25 11.41 -2.67
N LYS A 169 -4.89 11.70 -3.93
CA LYS A 169 -3.63 11.23 -4.54
C LYS A 169 -2.40 11.75 -3.79
N ASN A 170 -2.39 13.02 -3.40
CA ASN A 170 -1.26 13.57 -2.66
C ASN A 170 -1.13 12.95 -1.28
N LEU A 171 -2.24 12.72 -0.58
CA LEU A 171 -2.23 12.02 0.70
C LEU A 171 -1.69 10.59 0.55
N ILE A 172 -2.17 9.82 -0.44
CA ILE A 172 -1.65 8.47 -0.73
C ILE A 172 -0.14 8.50 -1.00
N MET A 173 0.35 9.53 -1.68
CA MET A 173 1.77 9.68 -2.01
C MET A 173 2.63 10.26 -0.88
N GLY A 174 2.06 10.56 0.29
CA GLY A 174 2.79 11.20 1.41
C GLY A 174 3.10 12.69 1.18
N ASN A 175 2.47 13.32 0.20
CA ASN A 175 2.75 14.69 -0.26
C ASN A 175 1.81 15.73 0.38
N GLU A 176 1.53 15.59 1.67
CA GLU A 176 0.63 16.50 2.39
C GLU A 176 1.09 17.96 2.34
N THR A 177 2.41 18.19 2.42
CA THR A 177 3.01 19.53 2.33
C THR A 177 2.60 20.27 1.06
N LEU A 178 2.47 19.56 -0.09
CA LEU A 178 2.04 20.20 -1.35
C LEU A 178 0.60 20.72 -1.28
N ILE A 179 -0.26 20.05 -0.52
CA ILE A 179 -1.64 20.49 -0.31
C ILE A 179 -1.66 21.71 0.62
N GLN A 180 -0.89 21.68 1.70
CA GLN A 180 -0.79 22.79 2.66
C GLN A 180 -0.24 24.06 2.00
N GLU A 181 0.85 23.95 1.23
CA GLU A 181 1.41 25.06 0.46
C GLU A 181 0.41 25.64 -0.54
N ALA A 182 -0.35 24.77 -1.22
CA ALA A 182 -1.39 25.21 -2.15
C ALA A 182 -2.53 25.95 -1.43
N LEU A 183 -2.96 25.49 -0.25
CA LEU A 183 -3.98 26.17 0.56
C LEU A 183 -3.51 27.54 1.04
N GLN A 184 -2.23 27.67 1.38
CA GLN A 184 -1.63 28.95 1.74
C GLN A 184 -1.67 29.94 0.58
N LEU A 185 -1.38 29.48 -0.65
CA LEU A 185 -1.50 30.30 -1.86
C LEU A 185 -2.95 30.66 -2.19
N ALA A 186 -3.90 29.79 -1.87
CA ALA A 186 -5.34 30.05 -2.02
C ALA A 186 -5.92 30.96 -0.91
N GLY A 187 -5.11 31.34 0.09
CA GLY A 187 -5.53 32.17 1.22
C GLY A 187 -6.37 31.44 2.27
N GLN A 188 -6.28 30.10 2.34
CA GLN A 188 -7.11 29.26 3.22
C GLN A 188 -6.41 28.76 4.50
N ARG A 189 -5.07 28.84 4.64
CA ARG A 189 -4.33 28.68 5.92
C ARG A 189 -2.85 28.98 5.76
#